data_AF-A0A7S0Q011-F1
#
_entry.id   AF-A0A7S0Q011-F1
#
_cell.length_a   1.000
_cell.length_b   1.000
_cell.length_c   1.000
_cell.angle_alpha   90.00
_cell.angle_beta   90.00
_cell.angle_gamma   90.00
#
_symmetry.space_group_name_H-M   'P 1'
#
loop_
_entity.id
_entity.type
_entity.pdbx_description
1 polymer ?
#
loop_
_entity_poly.entity_id
_entity_poly.type
_entity_poly.pdbx_seq_one_letter_code
_entity_poly.pdbx_strand_id
1 'polypeptide(L)'
;MLVSITPCVVLGLLAGSPPPRRFQAADFADFFERRSVTAQAYAGAPLADDPGYLRNKVITVVMRQLEAEWHPCAAIEEAEPGFGEDGRLRAQNQAPYSWKRNGRRVKCKTARLSWSPGNQRWKLQFSRVQMGVDGVKAEFDELLLVSYTPRGLYVHRHDGRLGVSTSGKTTAVRGGEIAVAGPVGETDWASALDCTVLPKLEERGCKRLAFLPFEDPRVGAARALHPPTTTAAVFKGALLASCSGPARGRVLSSVARRIDAMLHPGATIEEADPRLDFHGRLRAQN
;
A
#
# COMPACT_ATOMS: atom_id res chain seq x y z
N MET A 1 -27.51 8.68 -5.59
CA MET A 1 -26.69 9.91 -5.61
C MET A 1 -26.05 10.01 -7.00
N LEU A 2 -26.73 10.69 -7.94
CA LEU A 2 -26.21 10.93 -9.29
C LEU A 2 -25.25 12.12 -9.21
N VAL A 3 -23.95 11.87 -9.21
CA VAL A 3 -22.96 12.94 -9.34
C VAL A 3 -22.92 13.34 -10.81
N SER A 4 -23.73 14.35 -11.17
CA SER A 4 -23.63 15.02 -12.47
C SER A 4 -22.36 15.88 -12.47
N ILE A 5 -21.24 15.33 -12.94
CA ILE A 5 -20.03 16.10 -13.19
C ILE A 5 -20.21 16.76 -14.55
N THR A 6 -20.62 18.03 -14.56
CA THR A 6 -20.66 18.85 -15.77
C THR A 6 -19.46 19.81 -15.74
N PRO A 7 -18.32 19.50 -16.38
CA PRO A 7 -17.35 20.53 -16.70
C PRO A 7 -17.83 21.24 -17.97
N CYS A 8 -18.45 22.41 -17.80
CA CYS A 8 -18.68 23.34 -18.91
C CYS A 8 -17.34 23.95 -19.33
N VAL A 9 -16.60 23.26 -20.18
CA VAL A 9 -15.61 23.89 -21.06
C VAL A 9 -16.34 24.16 -22.37
N VAL A 10 -16.87 25.37 -22.52
CA VAL A 10 -17.47 25.83 -23.77
C VAL A 10 -16.33 26.24 -24.70
N LEU A 11 -15.71 25.26 -25.35
CA LEU A 11 -14.96 25.49 -26.58
C LEU A 11 -15.98 25.68 -27.71
N GLY A 12 -15.85 26.79 -28.45
CA GLY A 12 -16.81 27.27 -29.44
C GLY A 12 -17.48 26.16 -30.24
N LEU A 13 -18.78 26.00 -30.03
CA LEU A 13 -19.66 25.16 -30.83
C LEU A 13 -19.63 25.65 -32.27
N LEU A 14 -18.86 24.97 -33.12
CA LEU A 14 -19.12 24.97 -34.56
C LEU A 14 -20.55 24.45 -34.74
N ALA A 15 -21.43 25.31 -35.27
CA ALA A 15 -22.82 24.97 -35.55
C ALA A 15 -22.86 23.73 -36.44
N GLY A 16 -23.34 22.60 -35.90
CA GLY A 16 -23.48 21.32 -36.63
C GLY A 16 -22.85 20.10 -35.97
N SER A 17 -22.16 20.22 -34.82
CA SER A 17 -21.66 19.03 -34.11
C SER A 17 -22.81 18.22 -33.49
N PRO A 18 -22.85 16.88 -33.65
CA PRO A 18 -23.84 16.05 -32.99
C PRO A 18 -23.72 16.18 -31.46
N PRO A 19 -24.83 16.04 -30.72
CA PRO A 19 -24.80 16.13 -29.27
C PRO A 19 -23.84 15.08 -28.68
N PRO A 20 -23.12 15.39 -27.58
CA PRO A 20 -22.19 14.46 -26.98
C PRO A 20 -22.91 13.18 -26.56
N ARG A 21 -22.42 12.04 -27.05
CA ARG A 21 -22.95 10.72 -26.69
C ARG A 21 -22.72 10.48 -25.20
N ARG A 22 -23.77 10.08 -24.49
CA ARG A 22 -23.71 9.75 -23.06
C ARG A 22 -23.59 8.24 -22.89
N PHE A 23 -22.70 7.81 -22.01
CA PHE A 23 -22.54 6.42 -21.60
C PHE A 23 -23.00 6.28 -20.15
N GLN A 24 -23.63 5.16 -19.81
CA GLN A 24 -24.11 4.88 -18.47
C GLN A 24 -23.05 4.08 -17.69
N ALA A 25 -22.99 4.24 -16.37
CA ALA A 25 -22.07 3.47 -15.54
C ALA A 25 -22.31 1.95 -15.65
N ALA A 26 -23.55 1.53 -15.89
CA ALA A 26 -23.93 0.13 -16.10
C ALA A 26 -23.25 -0.50 -17.32
N ASP A 27 -22.88 0.29 -18.34
CA ASP A 27 -22.19 -0.19 -19.53
C ASP A 27 -20.76 -0.70 -19.23
N PHE A 28 -20.25 -0.41 -18.03
CA PHE A 28 -18.91 -0.72 -17.57
C PHE A 28 -18.88 -1.45 -16.22
N ALA A 29 -20.02 -2.01 -15.79
CA ALA A 29 -20.17 -2.64 -14.48
C ALA A 29 -19.11 -3.74 -14.27
N ASP A 30 -18.80 -4.52 -15.30
CA ASP A 30 -17.81 -5.61 -15.24
C ASP A 30 -16.38 -5.11 -14.93
N PHE A 31 -16.02 -3.89 -15.35
CA PHE A 31 -14.73 -3.28 -15.01
C PHE A 31 -14.65 -2.87 -13.53
N PHE A 32 -15.78 -2.45 -12.96
CA PHE A 32 -15.87 -2.00 -11.56
C PHE A 32 -16.09 -3.15 -10.58
N GLU A 33 -16.75 -4.22 -11.03
CA GLU A 33 -16.98 -5.44 -10.26
C GLU A 33 -15.73 -6.31 -10.13
N ARG A 34 -14.76 -6.18 -11.05
CA ARG A 34 -13.43 -6.81 -10.97
C ARG A 34 -12.61 -6.24 -9.82
N ARG A 35 -12.96 -6.65 -8.61
CA ARG A 35 -12.15 -6.44 -7.42
C ARG A 35 -10.98 -7.41 -7.46
N SER A 36 -9.78 -6.92 -7.19
CA SER A 36 -8.65 -7.80 -6.91
C SER A 36 -9.00 -8.73 -5.73
N VAL A 37 -8.45 -9.95 -5.73
CA VAL A 37 -8.62 -10.91 -4.61
C VAL A 37 -8.28 -10.26 -3.26
N THR A 38 -7.26 -9.38 -3.23
CA THR A 38 -6.95 -8.58 -2.04
C THR A 38 -8.08 -7.62 -1.67
N ALA A 39 -8.65 -6.89 -2.61
CA ALA A 39 -9.75 -5.98 -2.31
C ALA A 39 -11.00 -6.72 -1.81
N GLN A 40 -11.26 -7.94 -2.31
CA GLN A 40 -12.34 -8.79 -1.82
C GLN A 40 -12.07 -9.25 -0.38
N ALA A 41 -10.86 -9.71 -0.07
CA ALA A 41 -10.49 -10.15 1.27
C ALA A 41 -10.61 -9.05 2.32
N TYR A 42 -10.38 -7.78 1.96
CA TYR A 42 -10.50 -6.64 2.87
C TYR A 42 -11.89 -5.96 2.83
N ALA A 43 -12.88 -6.55 2.16
CA ALA A 43 -14.22 -5.98 2.15
C ALA A 43 -14.75 -5.81 3.59
N GLY A 44 -15.10 -4.58 3.96
CA GLY A 44 -15.60 -4.24 5.29
C GLY A 44 -14.52 -3.96 6.36
N ALA A 45 -13.23 -4.21 6.08
CA ALA A 45 -12.19 -3.91 7.04
C ALA A 45 -12.02 -2.37 7.23
N PRO A 46 -12.00 -1.83 8.47
CA PRO A 46 -12.06 -0.38 8.72
C PRO A 46 -10.99 0.48 8.05
N LEU A 47 -9.81 -0.08 7.76
CA LEU A 47 -8.70 0.64 7.12
C LEU A 47 -8.56 0.33 5.62
N ALA A 48 -9.46 -0.47 5.04
CA ALA A 48 -9.37 -0.92 3.65
C ALA A 48 -9.49 0.24 2.65
N ASP A 49 -10.42 1.15 2.94
CA ASP A 49 -10.73 2.31 2.11
C ASP A 49 -9.79 3.49 2.37
N ASP A 50 -9.06 3.48 3.49
CA ASP A 50 -8.13 4.55 3.81
C ASP A 50 -6.95 4.51 2.83
N PRO A 51 -6.52 5.66 2.26
CA PRO A 51 -5.36 5.71 1.38
C PRO A 51 -4.10 5.26 2.14
N GLY A 52 -3.13 4.67 1.42
CA GLY A 52 -1.98 4.02 2.04
C GLY A 52 -1.19 4.90 3.02
N TYR A 53 -1.07 6.20 2.75
CA TYR A 53 -0.40 7.13 3.67
C TYR A 53 -1.19 7.31 4.98
N LEU A 54 -2.52 7.42 4.90
CA LEU A 54 -3.38 7.62 6.06
C LEU A 54 -3.40 6.35 6.93
N ARG A 55 -3.56 5.21 6.28
CA ARG A 55 -3.45 3.89 6.93
C ARG A 55 -2.15 3.75 7.71
N ASN A 56 -1.03 4.12 7.10
CA ASN A 56 0.27 4.07 7.76
C ASN A 56 0.36 5.04 8.95
N LYS A 57 -0.23 6.24 8.87
CA LYS A 57 -0.31 7.17 10.01
C LYS A 57 -1.09 6.57 11.17
N VAL A 58 -2.29 6.03 10.90
CA VAL A 58 -3.13 5.37 11.91
C VAL A 58 -2.37 4.23 12.58
N ILE A 59 -1.78 3.32 11.79
CA ILE A 59 -0.98 2.21 12.34
C ILE A 59 0.21 2.72 13.17
N THR A 60 0.87 3.80 12.73
CA THR A 60 1.99 4.39 13.48
C THR A 60 1.54 4.89 14.86
N VAL A 61 0.40 5.59 14.94
CA VAL A 61 -0.16 6.05 16.22
C VAL A 61 -0.52 4.88 17.13
N VAL A 62 -1.17 3.84 16.59
CA VAL A 62 -1.48 2.62 17.35
C VAL A 62 -0.20 1.98 17.91
N MET A 63 0.87 1.94 17.10
CA MET A 63 2.15 1.42 17.55
C MET A 63 2.79 2.28 18.65
N ARG A 64 2.59 3.60 18.66
CA ARG A 64 3.04 4.46 19.76
C ARG A 64 2.31 4.19 21.05
N GLN A 65 1.00 3.97 20.97
CA GLN A 65 0.18 3.64 22.14
C GLN A 65 0.62 2.30 22.73
N LEU A 66 0.80 1.27 21.90
CA LEU A 66 1.36 -0.01 22.34
C LEU A 66 2.75 0.13 22.98
N GLU A 67 3.62 0.93 22.37
CA GLU A 67 4.97 1.15 22.88
C GLU A 67 4.95 1.80 24.28
N ALA A 68 4.09 2.81 24.48
CA ALA A 68 3.91 3.46 25.77
C ALA A 68 3.33 2.50 26.83
N GLU A 69 2.41 1.61 26.43
CA GLU A 69 1.86 0.59 27.33
C GLU A 69 2.89 -0.48 27.73
N TRP A 70 3.69 -0.97 26.79
CA TRP A 70 4.72 -1.97 27.07
C TRP A 70 5.90 -1.39 27.86
N HIS A 71 6.08 -0.07 27.78
CA HIS A 71 7.21 0.63 28.37
C HIS A 71 6.78 1.93 29.05
N PRO A 72 5.99 1.85 30.14
CA PRO A 72 5.35 3.02 30.77
C PRO A 72 6.34 4.04 31.33
N CYS A 73 7.56 3.60 31.66
CA CYS A 73 8.62 4.47 32.18
C CYS A 73 9.67 4.83 31.13
N ALA A 74 9.49 4.43 29.87
CA ALA A 74 10.47 4.73 28.83
C ALA A 74 10.27 6.12 28.25
N ALA A 75 11.37 6.85 28.10
CA ALA A 75 11.40 8.05 27.27
C ALA A 75 11.26 7.62 25.80
N ILE A 76 10.19 8.08 25.16
CA ILE A 76 9.93 7.87 23.73
C ILE A 76 10.22 9.17 23.00
N GLU A 77 11.22 9.15 22.13
CA GLU A 77 11.63 10.29 21.31
C GLU A 77 11.29 10.01 19.84
N GLU A 78 10.73 11.00 19.15
CA GLU A 78 10.51 10.91 17.71
C GLU A 78 11.85 10.86 16.96
N ALA A 79 11.89 10.10 15.87
CA ALA A 79 13.07 10.11 15.02
C ALA A 79 13.21 11.49 14.37
N GLU A 80 14.41 12.06 14.43
CA GLU A 80 14.70 13.29 13.70
C GLU A 80 14.88 12.95 12.21
N PRO A 81 14.15 13.62 11.31
CA PRO A 81 14.41 13.51 9.89
C PRO A 81 15.80 14.10 9.60
N GLY A 82 16.75 13.25 9.21
CA GLY A 82 18.09 13.69 8.80
C GLY A 82 18.07 14.45 7.46
N PHE A 83 19.23 14.90 7.01
CA PHE A 83 19.41 15.51 5.69
C PHE A 83 19.76 14.45 4.63
N GLY A 84 19.29 14.66 3.40
CA GLY A 84 19.73 13.94 2.20
C GLY A 84 21.17 14.29 1.84
N GLU A 85 21.76 13.51 0.94
CA GLU A 85 23.08 13.83 0.35
C GLU A 85 23.05 15.15 -0.44
N ASP A 86 21.87 15.57 -0.88
CA ASP A 86 21.58 16.85 -1.54
C ASP A 86 21.37 18.01 -0.55
N GLY A 87 21.53 17.79 0.75
CA GLY A 87 21.30 18.78 1.81
C GLY A 87 19.82 19.09 2.06
N ARG A 88 18.87 18.40 1.41
CA ARG A 88 17.44 18.60 1.68
C ARG A 88 16.99 17.80 2.90
N LEU A 89 16.07 18.36 3.67
CA LEU A 89 15.48 17.65 4.81
C LEU A 89 14.72 16.42 4.32
N ARG A 90 15.04 15.24 4.86
CA ARG A 90 14.33 14.00 4.53
C ARG A 90 12.92 14.04 5.12
N ALA A 91 11.99 13.36 4.46
CA ALA A 91 10.66 13.17 5.05
C ALA A 91 10.75 12.23 6.27
N GLN A 92 9.84 12.36 7.25
CA GLN A 92 9.82 11.52 8.45
C GLN A 92 9.84 10.01 8.14
N ASN A 93 9.19 9.59 7.06
CA ASN A 93 9.16 8.20 6.63
C ASN A 93 10.48 7.68 6.03
N GLN A 94 11.46 8.57 5.83
CA GLN A 94 12.82 8.28 5.40
C GLN A 94 13.82 8.31 6.56
N ALA A 95 13.37 8.60 7.79
CA ALA A 95 14.24 8.56 8.95
C ALA A 95 14.81 7.14 9.16
N PRO A 96 16.07 7.02 9.64
CA PRO A 96 16.77 5.74 9.83
C PRO A 96 16.00 4.75 10.72
N TYR A 97 15.34 5.28 11.74
CA TYR A 97 14.46 4.57 12.67
C TYR A 97 13.12 5.32 12.79
N SER A 98 12.14 4.74 13.46
CA SER A 98 10.83 5.36 13.68
C SER A 98 10.80 6.13 15.00
N TRP A 99 11.46 5.61 16.05
CA TRP A 99 11.67 6.30 17.31
C TRP A 99 12.84 5.79 18.13
N LYS A 100 13.19 6.52 19.19
CA LYS A 100 14.03 5.99 20.28
C LYS A 100 13.19 5.68 21.50
N ARG A 101 13.49 4.56 22.16
CA ARG A 101 12.94 4.15 23.45
C ARG A 101 14.11 3.93 24.41
N ASN A 102 14.29 4.81 25.40
CA ASN A 102 15.44 4.77 26.33
C ASN A 102 16.79 4.64 25.59
N GLY A 103 17.01 5.47 24.58
CA GLY A 103 18.21 5.44 23.72
C GLY A 103 18.25 4.30 22.69
N ARG A 104 17.37 3.30 22.78
CA ARG A 104 17.28 2.21 21.79
C ARG A 104 16.51 2.66 20.55
N ARG A 105 17.10 2.56 19.37
CA ARG A 105 16.44 2.95 18.10
C ARG A 105 15.52 1.84 17.61
N VAL A 106 14.24 2.13 17.46
CA VAL A 106 13.21 1.19 17.00
C VAL A 106 12.75 1.59 15.60
N LYS A 107 12.84 0.66 14.65
CA LYS A 107 12.25 0.78 13.32
C LYS A 107 10.91 0.06 13.29
N CYS A 108 9.87 0.73 12.83
CA CYS A 108 8.57 0.11 12.59
C CYS A 108 8.27 0.09 11.09
N LYS A 109 7.86 -1.08 10.58
CA LYS A 109 7.49 -1.27 9.18
C LYS A 109 6.14 -1.95 9.08
N THR A 110 5.32 -1.48 8.16
CA THR A 110 4.01 -2.04 7.89
C THR A 110 4.02 -2.80 6.56
N ALA A 111 3.28 -3.89 6.48
CA ALA A 111 2.98 -4.58 5.23
C ALA A 111 1.52 -5.01 5.22
N ARG A 112 0.89 -4.95 4.04
CA ARG A 112 -0.46 -5.47 3.82
C ARG A 112 -0.38 -6.90 3.29
N LEU A 113 -1.17 -7.82 3.86
CA LEU A 113 -1.35 -9.14 3.28
C LEU A 113 -2.01 -8.98 1.91
N SER A 114 -1.33 -9.40 0.85
CA SER A 114 -1.82 -9.18 -0.52
C SER A 114 -1.66 -10.42 -1.38
N TRP A 115 -2.65 -10.64 -2.24
CA TRP A 115 -2.61 -11.65 -3.28
C TRP A 115 -1.65 -11.21 -4.37
N SER A 116 -0.72 -12.09 -4.73
CA SER A 116 0.23 -11.90 -5.82
C SER A 116 -0.24 -12.72 -7.03
N PRO A 117 -0.95 -12.14 -8.04
CA PRO A 117 -1.54 -12.91 -9.12
C PRO A 117 -0.52 -13.75 -9.91
N GLY A 118 0.65 -13.17 -10.21
CA GLY A 118 1.69 -13.87 -10.98
C GLY A 118 2.36 -15.04 -10.23
N ASN A 119 2.26 -15.09 -8.90
CA ASN A 119 2.78 -16.20 -8.09
C ASN A 119 1.67 -17.03 -7.46
N GLN A 120 0.40 -16.68 -7.74
CA GLN A 120 -0.81 -17.26 -7.17
C GLN A 120 -0.69 -17.55 -5.66
N ARG A 121 -0.25 -16.57 -4.87
CA ARG A 121 -0.09 -16.73 -3.41
C ARG A 121 -0.31 -15.44 -2.65
N TRP A 122 -0.72 -15.56 -1.38
CA TRP A 122 -0.72 -14.45 -0.43
C TRP A 122 0.70 -14.14 0.06
N LYS A 123 1.02 -12.85 0.23
CA LYS A 123 2.31 -12.39 0.75
C LYS A 123 2.20 -11.14 1.62
N LEU A 124 3.08 -11.06 2.61
CA LEU A 124 3.50 -9.84 3.29
C LEU A 124 4.84 -9.41 2.70
N GLN A 125 4.97 -8.12 2.39
CA GLN A 125 6.19 -7.54 1.83
C GLN A 125 6.49 -6.22 2.53
N PHE A 126 7.54 -6.20 3.34
CA PHE A 126 8.04 -5.03 4.03
C PHE A 126 9.20 -4.45 3.22
N SER A 127 9.00 -3.29 2.62
CA SER A 127 10.00 -2.69 1.73
C SER A 127 10.85 -1.63 2.44
N ARG A 128 12.04 -1.39 1.89
CA ARG A 128 12.99 -0.35 2.30
C ARG A 128 13.42 -0.52 3.75
N VAL A 129 13.77 -1.75 4.13
CA VAL A 129 14.31 -2.08 5.46
C VAL A 129 15.83 -2.04 5.37
N GLN A 130 16.45 -1.02 5.95
CA GLN A 130 17.92 -0.87 5.95
C GLN A 130 18.54 -1.82 6.98
N MET A 131 18.55 -3.10 6.64
CA MET A 131 19.37 -4.11 7.31
C MET A 131 20.81 -3.77 6.96
N GLY A 132 21.66 -3.50 7.95
CA GLY A 132 23.06 -3.18 7.71
C GLY A 132 23.75 -4.24 6.82
N VAL A 133 24.67 -3.81 5.95
CA VAL A 133 25.33 -4.66 4.95
C VAL A 133 26.85 -4.64 5.21
N ASP A 134 27.55 -5.75 5.00
CA ASP A 134 29.02 -5.85 5.01
C ASP A 134 29.70 -5.22 6.26
N GLY A 135 29.24 -5.61 7.46
CA GLY A 135 29.80 -5.13 8.72
C GLY A 135 29.29 -3.74 9.15
N VAL A 136 28.54 -3.04 8.29
CA VAL A 136 27.79 -1.85 8.70
C VAL A 136 26.60 -2.28 9.54
N LYS A 137 26.48 -1.75 10.76
CA LYS A 137 25.34 -2.01 11.63
C LYS A 137 24.08 -1.32 11.08
N ALA A 138 22.92 -1.96 11.23
CA ALA A 138 21.65 -1.30 10.92
C ALA A 138 21.50 0.01 11.70
N GLU A 139 20.79 0.98 11.10
CA GLU A 139 20.53 2.28 11.72
C GLU A 139 19.45 2.21 12.84
N PHE A 140 19.06 1.00 13.22
CA PHE A 140 18.14 0.68 14.31
C PHE A 140 18.67 -0.51 15.11
N ASP A 141 18.21 -0.63 16.35
CA ASP A 141 18.57 -1.70 17.30
C ASP A 141 17.41 -2.69 17.53
N GLU A 142 16.21 -2.35 17.04
CA GLU A 142 15.02 -3.21 17.05
C GLU A 142 14.17 -2.95 15.81
N LEU A 143 13.61 -4.01 15.23
CA LEU A 143 12.71 -3.96 14.09
C LEU A 143 11.35 -4.56 14.46
N LEU A 144 10.31 -3.73 14.38
CA LEU A 144 8.92 -4.13 14.53
C LEU A 144 8.26 -4.24 13.15
N LEU A 145 7.64 -5.38 12.89
CA LEU A 145 6.88 -5.66 11.68
C LEU A 145 5.39 -5.72 12.01
N VAL A 146 4.63 -4.82 11.40
CA VAL A 146 3.18 -4.75 11.54
C VAL A 146 2.52 -5.31 10.28
N SER A 147 1.86 -6.45 10.44
CA SER A 147 1.11 -7.10 9.38
C SER A 147 -0.33 -6.62 9.42
N TYR A 148 -0.72 -5.79 8.46
CA TYR A 148 -2.10 -5.41 8.23
C TYR A 148 -2.80 -6.54 7.47
N THR A 149 -3.77 -7.19 8.08
CA THR A 149 -4.53 -8.34 7.56
C THR A 149 -6.03 -8.01 7.53
N PRO A 150 -6.89 -8.81 6.86
CA PRO A 150 -8.33 -8.61 6.94
C PRO A 150 -8.92 -8.72 8.36
N ARG A 151 -8.25 -9.44 9.28
CA ARG A 151 -8.70 -9.64 10.67
C ARG A 151 -8.24 -8.53 11.64
N GLY A 152 -7.15 -7.83 11.30
CA GLY A 152 -6.54 -6.86 12.22
C GLY A 152 -5.05 -6.63 11.97
N LEU A 153 -4.37 -6.11 12.98
CA LEU A 153 -2.93 -5.83 12.97
C LEU A 153 -2.18 -6.86 13.82
N TYR A 154 -1.22 -7.56 13.24
CA TYR A 154 -0.28 -8.39 13.99
C TYR A 154 1.06 -7.68 14.13
N VAL A 155 1.57 -7.58 15.35
CA VAL A 155 2.85 -6.95 15.64
C VAL A 155 3.87 -8.03 15.99
N HIS A 156 4.99 -8.05 15.25
CA HIS A 156 6.11 -8.96 15.50
C HIS A 156 7.39 -8.18 15.74
N ARG A 157 8.20 -8.62 16.69
CA ARG A 157 9.61 -8.24 16.78
C ARG A 157 10.41 -9.17 15.88
N HIS A 158 11.04 -8.61 14.85
CA HIS A 158 11.83 -9.36 13.87
C HIS A 158 13.19 -9.77 14.44
N ASP A 159 13.71 -10.91 13.98
CA ASP A 159 14.97 -11.50 14.43
C ASP A 159 16.21 -10.93 13.70
N GLY A 160 15.98 -10.11 12.68
CA GLY A 160 16.99 -9.52 11.82
C GLY A 160 17.49 -10.43 10.69
N ARG A 161 16.95 -11.63 10.53
CA ARG A 161 17.44 -12.61 9.54
C ARG A 161 16.34 -13.11 8.61
N LEU A 162 15.16 -13.41 9.13
CA LEU A 162 14.09 -14.03 8.36
C LEU A 162 13.65 -13.17 7.17
N GLY A 163 13.63 -13.78 5.98
CA GLY A 163 12.99 -13.21 4.79
C GLY A 163 13.69 -11.97 4.22
N VAL A 164 14.85 -11.59 4.78
CA VAL A 164 15.66 -10.47 4.28
C VAL A 164 16.24 -10.85 2.91
N SER A 165 15.91 -10.09 1.88
CA SER A 165 16.47 -10.26 0.55
C SER A 165 17.97 -9.96 0.56
N THR A 166 18.79 -10.91 0.15
CA THR A 166 20.26 -10.74 0.06
C THR A 166 20.73 -10.17 -1.28
N SER A 167 19.81 -9.89 -2.21
CA SER A 167 20.16 -9.60 -3.60
C SER A 167 20.64 -8.15 -3.83
N GLY A 168 21.97 -7.95 -3.80
CA GLY A 168 22.70 -6.99 -4.65
C GLY A 168 22.96 -5.57 -4.09
N LYS A 169 23.92 -4.87 -4.74
CA LYS A 169 24.39 -3.49 -4.43
C LYS A 169 23.25 -2.46 -4.31
N THR A 170 22.12 -2.68 -4.97
CA THR A 170 20.92 -1.83 -4.90
C THR A 170 20.28 -1.83 -3.51
N THR A 171 20.45 -2.91 -2.73
CA THR A 171 19.94 -3.04 -1.36
C THR A 171 20.58 -2.03 -0.41
N ALA A 172 21.86 -1.69 -0.63
CA ALA A 172 22.55 -0.70 0.20
C ALA A 172 21.91 0.70 0.11
N VAL A 173 21.50 1.10 -1.10
CA VAL A 173 20.92 2.43 -1.35
C VAL A 173 19.41 2.46 -1.09
N ARG A 174 18.67 1.42 -1.50
CA ARG A 174 17.19 1.41 -1.43
C ARG A 174 16.64 0.76 -0.16
N GLY A 175 17.48 0.08 0.61
CA GLY A 175 17.08 -0.81 1.70
C GLY A 175 16.60 -2.17 1.18
N GLY A 176 16.70 -3.19 2.02
CA GLY A 176 16.26 -4.55 1.73
C GLY A 176 14.75 -4.71 1.76
N GLU A 177 14.32 -5.89 1.34
CA GLU A 177 12.96 -6.34 1.43
C GLU A 177 12.86 -7.51 2.41
N ILE A 178 11.83 -7.51 3.25
CA ILE A 178 11.44 -8.68 4.01
C ILE A 178 10.14 -9.21 3.43
N ALA A 179 10.14 -10.44 2.92
CA ALA A 179 8.95 -11.04 2.33
C ALA A 179 8.63 -12.39 2.98
N VAL A 180 7.36 -12.58 3.33
CA VAL A 180 6.83 -13.87 3.81
C VAL A 180 5.59 -14.21 3.00
N ALA A 181 5.58 -15.40 2.40
CA ALA A 181 4.52 -15.84 1.50
C ALA A 181 3.86 -17.13 1.97
N GLY A 182 2.55 -17.22 1.73
CA GLY A 182 1.73 -18.42 1.88
C GLY A 182 2.01 -19.46 0.79
N PRO A 183 1.21 -20.55 0.77
CA PRO A 183 1.29 -21.58 -0.25
C PRO A 183 0.90 -21.02 -1.63
N VAL A 184 1.41 -21.64 -2.69
CA VAL A 184 0.95 -21.38 -4.07
C VAL A 184 -0.40 -22.05 -4.27
N GLY A 185 -1.33 -21.36 -4.91
CA GLY A 185 -2.68 -21.82 -5.18
C GLY A 185 -3.69 -21.62 -4.04
N GLU A 186 -3.23 -21.32 -2.82
CA GLU A 186 -4.12 -21.10 -1.68
C GLU A 186 -4.81 -19.74 -1.77
N THR A 187 -6.06 -19.73 -2.23
CA THR A 187 -6.84 -18.51 -2.43
C THR A 187 -7.48 -17.99 -1.15
N ASP A 188 -7.69 -18.84 -0.14
CA ASP A 188 -8.18 -18.40 1.15
C ASP A 188 -7.09 -17.67 1.93
N TRP A 189 -7.33 -16.38 2.20
CA TRP A 189 -6.36 -15.55 2.92
C TRP A 189 -6.18 -16.01 4.36
N ALA A 190 -7.24 -16.56 4.99
CA ALA A 190 -7.19 -16.99 6.38
C ALA A 190 -6.33 -18.24 6.53
N SER A 191 -6.58 -19.27 5.72
CA SER A 191 -5.72 -20.45 5.60
C SER A 191 -4.26 -20.07 5.32
N ALA A 192 -3.99 -19.25 4.30
CA ALA A 192 -2.62 -18.82 3.99
C ALA A 192 -1.95 -18.06 5.13
N LEU A 193 -2.70 -17.23 5.87
CA LEU A 193 -2.20 -16.46 7.00
C LEU A 193 -1.89 -17.36 8.20
N ASP A 194 -2.89 -18.11 8.66
CA ASP A 194 -2.87 -18.85 9.92
C ASP A 194 -2.03 -20.14 9.80
N CYS A 195 -2.07 -20.83 8.66
CA CYS A 195 -1.35 -22.09 8.47
C CYS A 195 0.05 -21.92 7.88
N THR A 196 0.44 -20.74 7.41
CA THR A 196 1.76 -20.58 6.76
C THR A 196 2.45 -19.27 7.07
N VAL A 197 1.82 -18.11 6.85
CA VAL A 197 2.53 -16.83 6.99
C VAL A 197 2.90 -16.54 8.44
N LEU A 198 1.97 -16.69 9.38
CA LEU A 198 2.25 -16.47 10.81
C LEU A 198 3.20 -17.54 11.39
N PRO A 199 2.98 -18.86 11.17
CA PRO A 199 3.95 -19.88 11.60
C PRO A 199 5.37 -19.62 11.08
N LYS A 200 5.53 -19.24 9.81
CA LYS A 200 6.86 -18.90 9.26
C LYS A 200 7.54 -17.73 9.97
N LEU A 201 6.79 -16.74 10.43
CA LEU A 201 7.35 -15.65 11.24
C LEU A 201 7.80 -16.18 12.60
N GLU A 202 6.94 -16.92 13.29
CA GLU A 202 7.15 -17.38 14.67
C GLU A 202 8.24 -18.45 14.79
N GLU A 203 8.20 -19.50 13.95
CA GLU A 203 9.17 -20.60 13.93
C GLU A 203 10.59 -20.15 13.59
N ARG A 204 10.72 -18.98 12.95
CA ARG A 204 12.00 -18.40 12.54
C ARG A 204 12.45 -17.28 13.48
N GLY A 205 11.91 -17.24 14.69
CA GLY A 205 12.39 -16.37 15.76
C GLY A 205 11.79 -14.97 15.79
N CYS A 206 10.83 -14.64 14.90
CA CYS A 206 10.09 -13.38 15.05
C CYS A 206 9.05 -13.54 16.18
N LYS A 207 9.23 -12.80 17.28
CA LYS A 207 8.33 -12.88 18.43
C LYS A 207 7.07 -12.08 18.17
N ARG A 208 5.90 -12.72 18.16
CA ARG A 208 4.61 -12.01 18.15
C ARG A 208 4.43 -11.26 19.48
N LEU A 209 4.26 -9.95 19.41
CA LEU A 209 4.09 -9.07 20.57
C LEU A 209 2.63 -8.78 20.87
N ALA A 210 1.82 -8.59 19.83
CA ALA A 210 0.38 -8.35 19.95
C ALA A 210 -0.38 -8.71 18.68
N PHE A 211 -1.67 -8.95 18.87
CA PHE A 211 -2.68 -8.91 17.82
C PHE A 211 -3.75 -7.90 18.24
N LEU A 212 -4.11 -7.02 17.31
CA LEU A 212 -5.11 -5.97 17.50
C LEU A 212 -6.24 -6.18 16.47
N PRO A 213 -7.43 -6.66 16.90
CA PRO A 213 -8.59 -6.63 16.03
C PRO A 213 -8.97 -5.18 15.69
N PHE A 214 -9.73 -4.94 14.62
CA PHE A 214 -10.05 -3.56 14.23
C PHE A 214 -11.05 -2.89 15.18
N GLU A 215 -11.75 -3.67 15.99
CA GLU A 215 -12.62 -3.24 17.07
C GLU A 215 -11.84 -2.72 18.28
N ASP A 216 -10.51 -2.90 18.31
CA ASP A 216 -9.66 -2.36 19.37
C ASP A 216 -9.80 -0.83 19.46
N PRO A 217 -10.13 -0.26 20.64
CA PRO A 217 -10.35 1.17 20.80
C PRO A 217 -9.19 2.05 20.32
N ARG A 218 -7.96 1.55 20.36
CA ARG A 218 -6.77 2.27 19.88
C ARG A 218 -6.83 2.53 18.40
N VAL A 219 -7.31 1.57 17.61
CA VAL A 219 -7.47 1.72 16.16
C VAL A 219 -8.50 2.81 15.86
N GLY A 220 -9.64 2.79 16.57
CA GLY A 220 -10.68 3.81 16.45
C GLY A 220 -10.18 5.21 16.84
N ALA A 221 -9.50 5.32 17.97
CA ALA A 221 -8.93 6.58 18.47
C ALA A 221 -7.86 7.14 17.52
N ALA A 222 -6.93 6.29 17.05
CA ALA A 222 -5.89 6.68 16.10
C ALA A 222 -6.47 7.16 14.76
N ARG A 223 -7.58 6.55 14.30
CA ARG A 223 -8.28 6.98 13.10
C ARG A 223 -9.00 8.31 13.30
N ALA A 224 -9.60 8.54 14.47
CA ALA A 224 -10.23 9.82 14.80
C ALA A 224 -9.23 11.00 14.80
N LEU A 225 -7.97 10.74 15.20
CA LEU A 225 -6.88 11.74 15.14
C LEU A 225 -6.42 12.08 13.72
N HIS A 226 -6.75 11.23 12.74
CA HIS A 226 -6.35 11.41 11.36
C HIS A 226 -7.58 11.27 10.44
N PRO A 227 -8.45 12.29 10.39
CA PRO A 227 -9.57 12.26 9.47
C PRO A 227 -9.07 12.18 8.01
N PRO A 228 -9.84 11.56 7.10
CA PRO A 228 -9.55 11.62 5.68
C PRO A 228 -9.39 13.07 5.21
N THR A 229 -8.49 13.31 4.25
CA THR A 229 -8.39 14.63 3.62
C THR A 229 -9.71 15.00 2.93
N THR A 230 -9.96 16.30 2.74
CA THR A 230 -11.15 16.79 2.01
C THR A 230 -11.33 16.08 0.66
N THR A 231 -10.24 15.90 -0.09
CA THR A 231 -10.25 15.15 -1.35
C THR A 231 -10.67 13.69 -1.15
N ALA A 232 -10.11 12.99 -0.15
CA ALA A 232 -10.48 11.61 0.14
C ALA A 232 -11.95 11.48 0.56
N ALA A 233 -12.47 12.47 1.30
CA ALA A 233 -13.88 12.54 1.67
C ALA A 233 -14.79 12.74 0.46
N VAL A 234 -14.42 13.63 -0.48
CA VAL A 234 -15.17 13.87 -1.73
C VAL A 234 -15.27 12.61 -2.59
N PHE A 235 -14.20 11.82 -2.66
CA PHE A 235 -14.20 10.57 -3.42
C PHE A 235 -14.69 9.35 -2.62
N LYS A 236 -15.15 9.53 -1.37
CA LYS A 236 -15.65 8.41 -0.57
C LYS A 236 -16.84 7.74 -1.28
N GLY A 237 -16.74 6.42 -1.47
CA GLY A 237 -17.74 5.62 -2.19
C GLY A 237 -17.67 5.70 -3.72
N ALA A 238 -16.76 6.51 -4.29
CA ALA A 238 -16.52 6.46 -5.74
C ALA A 238 -15.91 5.09 -6.11
N LEU A 239 -16.34 4.54 -7.26
CA LEU A 239 -16.01 3.18 -7.69
C LEU A 239 -14.49 2.88 -7.71
N LEU A 240 -13.68 3.91 -8.00
CA LEU A 240 -12.22 3.77 -8.11
C LEU A 240 -11.45 4.39 -6.94
N ALA A 241 -12.15 4.82 -5.88
CA ALA A 241 -11.52 5.49 -4.74
C ALA A 241 -10.52 4.58 -4.02
N SER A 242 -10.86 3.30 -3.88
CA SER A 242 -10.03 2.28 -3.23
C SER A 242 -8.95 1.70 -4.17
N CYS A 243 -9.01 1.98 -5.48
CA CYS A 243 -7.99 1.54 -6.42
C CYS A 243 -6.68 2.32 -6.23
N SER A 244 -5.56 1.60 -6.20
CA SER A 244 -4.23 2.21 -6.36
C SER A 244 -4.14 3.01 -7.66
N GLY A 245 -3.29 4.02 -7.75
CA GLY A 245 -3.08 4.82 -8.97
C GLY A 245 -2.90 3.96 -10.24
N PRO A 246 -1.98 2.98 -10.25
CA PRO A 246 -1.80 2.10 -11.40
C PRO A 246 -3.02 1.23 -11.74
N ALA A 247 -3.72 0.69 -10.72
CA ALA A 247 -4.92 -0.11 -10.95
C ALA A 247 -6.06 0.75 -11.51
N ARG A 248 -6.24 1.96 -10.96
CA ARG A 248 -7.18 2.95 -11.45
C ARG A 248 -6.90 3.33 -12.89
N GLY A 249 -5.64 3.60 -13.22
CA GLY A 249 -5.20 3.88 -14.58
C GLY A 249 -5.59 2.76 -15.54
N ARG A 250 -5.33 1.49 -15.19
CA ARG A 250 -5.76 0.35 -16.01
C ARG A 250 -7.26 0.30 -16.23
N VAL A 251 -8.07 0.46 -15.18
CA VAL A 251 -9.53 0.46 -15.30
C VAL A 251 -10.02 1.59 -16.21
N LEU A 252 -9.50 2.81 -16.01
CA LEU A 252 -9.85 3.96 -16.82
C LEU A 252 -9.44 3.77 -18.29
N SER A 253 -8.26 3.20 -18.55
CA SER A 253 -7.82 2.85 -19.90
C SER A 253 -8.74 1.82 -20.54
N SER A 254 -9.19 0.79 -19.81
CA SER A 254 -10.14 -0.20 -20.31
C SER A 254 -11.51 0.41 -20.63
N VAL A 255 -12.03 1.29 -19.77
CA VAL A 255 -13.28 2.03 -20.02
C VAL A 255 -13.13 2.92 -21.26
N ALA A 256 -12.03 3.68 -21.37
CA ALA A 256 -11.77 4.53 -22.53
C ALA A 256 -11.71 3.74 -23.84
N ARG A 257 -11.04 2.59 -23.86
CA ARG A 257 -11.01 1.70 -25.03
C ARG A 257 -12.38 1.15 -25.40
N ARG A 258 -13.19 0.81 -24.40
CA ARG A 258 -14.55 0.31 -24.64
C ARG A 258 -15.43 1.41 -25.26
N ILE A 259 -15.32 2.64 -24.75
CA ILE A 259 -15.98 3.81 -25.32
C ILE A 259 -15.53 4.03 -26.77
N ASP A 260 -14.22 4.01 -27.01
CA ASP A 260 -13.65 4.20 -28.35
C ASP A 260 -14.18 3.16 -29.35
N ALA A 261 -14.18 1.88 -28.99
CA ALA A 261 -14.73 0.81 -29.82
C ALA A 261 -16.24 0.99 -30.10
N MET A 262 -17.01 1.58 -29.18
CA MET A 262 -18.43 1.88 -29.38
C MET A 262 -18.68 3.09 -30.30
N LEU A 263 -17.74 4.04 -30.33
CA LEU A 263 -17.78 5.22 -31.18
C LEU A 263 -17.25 4.94 -32.59
N HIS A 264 -16.29 4.02 -32.70
CA HIS A 264 -15.55 3.74 -33.93
C HIS A 264 -15.55 2.22 -34.23
N PRO A 265 -16.71 1.63 -34.62
CA PRO A 265 -16.86 0.17 -34.76
C PRO A 265 -15.99 -0.50 -35.85
N GLY A 266 -15.24 0.28 -36.65
CA GLY A 266 -14.26 -0.22 -37.61
C GLY A 266 -12.81 0.20 -37.32
N ALA A 267 -12.56 0.93 -36.24
CA ALA A 267 -11.20 1.33 -35.88
C ALA A 267 -10.43 0.15 -35.28
N THR A 268 -9.18 0.00 -35.70
CA THR A 268 -8.22 -0.91 -35.07
C THR A 268 -7.40 -0.15 -34.04
N ILE A 269 -7.44 -0.58 -32.78
CA ILE A 269 -6.65 0.00 -31.71
C ILE A 269 -5.36 -0.80 -31.58
N GLU A 270 -4.22 -0.17 -31.83
CA GLU A 270 -2.90 -0.76 -31.59
C GLU A 270 -2.43 -0.47 -30.17
N GLU A 271 -1.83 -1.48 -29.53
CA GLU A 271 -1.23 -1.32 -28.21
C GLU A 271 0.08 -0.54 -28.32
N ALA A 272 0.27 0.44 -27.44
CA ALA A 272 1.55 1.12 -27.33
C ALA A 272 2.63 0.10 -26.95
N ASP A 273 3.78 0.15 -27.63
CA ASP A 273 4.92 -0.71 -27.31
C ASP A 273 5.31 -0.51 -25.84
N PRO A 274 5.23 -1.55 -24.98
CA PRO A 274 5.51 -1.40 -23.55
C PRO A 274 6.96 -1.01 -23.27
N ARG A 275 7.84 -1.16 -24.25
CA ARG A 275 9.23 -0.74 -24.19
C ARG A 275 9.41 0.76 -24.38
N LEU A 276 8.40 1.49 -24.86
CA LEU A 276 8.49 2.93 -25.09
C LEU A 276 7.91 3.73 -23.91
N ASP A 277 8.49 4.90 -23.64
CA ASP A 277 7.91 5.90 -22.75
C ASP A 277 6.83 6.73 -23.48
N PHE A 278 6.24 7.69 -22.79
CA PHE A 278 5.19 8.56 -23.36
C PHE A 278 5.73 9.53 -24.44
N HIS A 279 7.05 9.59 -24.63
CA HIS A 279 7.71 10.32 -25.71
C HIS A 279 8.15 9.40 -26.86
N GLY A 280 7.84 8.10 -26.82
CA GLY A 280 8.27 7.13 -27.84
C GLY A 280 9.74 6.71 -27.73
N ARG A 281 10.42 6.98 -26.60
CA ARG A 281 11.80 6.55 -26.38
C ARG A 281 11.83 5.20 -25.68
N LEU A 282 12.79 4.33 -26.01
CA LEU A 282 12.99 3.09 -25.28
C LEU A 282 13.26 3.40 -23.81
N ARG A 283 12.42 2.84 -22.92
CA ARG A 283 12.65 2.87 -21.48
C ARG A 283 13.98 2.19 -21.22
N ALA A 284 14.89 2.89 -20.54
CA ALA A 284 16.15 2.32 -20.12
C ALA A 284 15.88 0.98 -19.41
N GLN A 285 16.49 -0.09 -19.91
CA GLN A 285 16.42 -1.40 -19.27
C GLN A 285 17.16 -1.27 -17.94
N ASN A 286 16.40 -1.14 -16.85
CA ASN A 286 16.91 -1.16 -15.48
C ASN A 286 17.00 -2.58 -14.95
#